data_AF-A0AAV5G3I8-F1
#
_entry.id   AF-A0AAV5G3I8-F1
#
_cell.length_a   1.000
_cell.length_b   1.000
_cell.length_c   1.000
_cell.angle_alpha   90.00
_cell.angle_beta   90.00
_cell.angle_gamma   90.00
#
_symmetry.space_group_name_H-M   'P 1'
#
loop_
_entity.id
_entity.type
_entity.pdbx_description
1 polymer ?
#
loop_
_entity_poly.entity_id
_entity_poly.type
_entity_poly.pdbx_seq_one_letter_code
_entity_poly.pdbx_strand_id
1 'polypeptide(L)'
;MSGTGVFDLDSLRDRKNRERAGGESHDSQDTSVELRREPLTVIVQVSNVREDAEVHRHIGINDALTFSQLHNVLVICFDLPAEESPWHFYHLDKNADKAAQKTESRRIDPSHHVAEFLWREDEVVEFTWGLWDFSITVADIYPRDKGTPQALCVGGSGSFPGSKFDLTAINAELTGQAVIDEVLTYLTPPARSIVERSRLFDFVPLLQALDLSRNVELSTDVRKKLASLPREVTTEGQDAFWSIVLGLACMGSEELMGAVTATTMEALGWISDDGEELTAEEIWEMCGASTSVLASVGACGPNAAAPVDRLDIFRALLRGVG
;
A
#
# COMPACT_ATOMS: atom_id res chain seq x y z
N MET A 1 -11.28 -20.84 -43.54
CA MET A 1 -11.47 -19.42 -43.87
C MET A 1 -11.68 -18.70 -42.54
N SER A 2 -10.62 -18.27 -41.87
CA SER A 2 -9.98 -16.93 -41.98
C SER A 2 -10.97 -15.79 -41.66
N GLY A 3 -10.74 -14.91 -40.68
CA GLY A 3 -9.52 -14.69 -39.91
C GLY A 3 -9.77 -13.93 -38.61
N THR A 4 -8.86 -14.20 -37.67
CA THR A 4 -8.59 -13.45 -36.45
C THR A 4 -7.66 -12.29 -36.79
N GLY A 5 -8.10 -11.06 -36.53
CA GLY A 5 -7.27 -9.87 -36.64
C GLY A 5 -6.31 -9.80 -35.45
N VAL A 6 -5.03 -10.04 -35.72
CA VAL A 6 -3.93 -9.81 -34.77
C VAL A 6 -3.68 -8.31 -34.72
N PHE A 7 -3.79 -7.72 -33.52
CA PHE A 7 -3.36 -6.35 -33.26
C PHE A 7 -1.83 -6.30 -33.37
N ASP A 8 -1.33 -5.58 -34.37
CA ASP A 8 0.09 -5.44 -34.64
C ASP A 8 0.65 -4.20 -33.91
N LEU A 9 1.43 -4.44 -32.85
CA LEU A 9 2.11 -3.43 -32.05
C LEU A 9 3.29 -2.76 -32.79
N ASP A 10 3.81 -3.39 -33.85
CA ASP A 10 4.91 -2.80 -34.65
C ASP A 10 4.40 -1.67 -35.56
N SER A 11 3.14 -1.75 -36.00
CA SER A 11 2.43 -0.68 -36.72
C SER A 11 2.38 0.65 -35.93
N LEU A 12 2.37 0.61 -34.59
CA LEU A 12 2.40 1.82 -33.74
C LEU A 12 3.80 2.39 -33.57
N ARG A 13 4.84 1.54 -33.64
CA ARG A 13 6.25 1.97 -33.59
C ARG A 13 6.64 2.76 -34.84
N ASP A 14 6.21 2.33 -36.01
CA ASP A 14 6.55 3.00 -37.28
C ASP A 14 5.83 4.34 -37.47
N ARG A 15 4.61 4.49 -36.94
CA ARG A 15 3.89 5.78 -36.95
C ARG A 15 4.61 6.84 -36.11
N LYS A 16 5.07 6.46 -34.91
CA LYS A 16 5.78 7.35 -33.99
C LYS A 16 7.17 7.75 -34.50
N ASN A 17 7.80 6.90 -35.31
CA ASN A 17 9.09 7.19 -35.93
C ASN A 17 8.98 8.04 -37.20
N ARG A 18 7.88 7.94 -37.98
CA ARG A 18 7.64 8.83 -39.14
C ARG A 18 7.31 10.27 -38.73
N GLU A 19 6.64 10.48 -37.61
CA GLU A 19 6.37 11.83 -37.08
C GLU A 19 7.64 12.53 -36.55
N ARG A 20 8.73 11.80 -36.30
CA ARG A 20 10.02 12.36 -35.85
C ARG A 20 10.97 12.79 -36.97
N ALA A 21 10.71 12.43 -38.22
CA ALA A 21 11.66 12.59 -39.33
C ALA A 21 11.34 13.71 -40.33
N GLY A 22 10.32 14.56 -40.07
CA GLY A 22 9.93 15.63 -40.98
C GLY A 22 9.74 16.97 -40.29
N GLY A 23 10.76 17.82 -40.33
CA GLY A 23 10.69 19.21 -39.87
C GLY A 23 12.04 19.90 -39.92
N GLU A 24 12.34 20.51 -41.07
CA GLU A 24 13.53 21.35 -41.27
C GLU A 24 13.46 22.64 -40.43
N SER A 25 14.66 23.14 -40.14
CA SER A 25 15.09 24.28 -39.33
C SER A 25 14.30 25.60 -39.48
N HIS A 26 13.90 26.20 -38.35
CA HIS A 26 14.32 27.56 -37.96
C HIS A 26 13.95 27.90 -36.51
N ASP A 27 14.86 28.66 -35.89
CA ASP A 27 14.77 29.44 -34.65
C ASP A 27 14.86 28.75 -33.29
N SER A 28 15.97 29.10 -32.63
CA SER A 28 16.34 28.83 -31.26
C SER A 28 15.38 29.48 -30.27
N GLN A 29 14.56 28.66 -29.62
CA GLN A 29 14.09 28.93 -28.27
C GLN A 29 14.36 27.69 -27.42
N ASP A 30 15.16 27.90 -26.38
CA ASP A 30 15.50 26.94 -25.36
C ASP A 30 14.23 26.67 -24.51
N THR A 31 13.36 25.79 -25.00
CA THR A 31 12.29 25.19 -24.21
C THR A 31 12.76 23.80 -23.80
N SER A 32 13.49 23.72 -22.69
CA SER A 32 13.68 22.48 -21.96
C SER A 32 12.31 21.99 -21.50
N VAL A 33 11.70 21.10 -22.29
CA VAL A 33 10.52 20.35 -21.87
C VAL A 33 10.99 19.40 -20.76
N GLU A 34 10.86 19.82 -19.51
CA GLU A 34 10.92 18.90 -18.38
C GLU A 34 9.75 17.93 -18.51
N LEU A 35 10.00 16.77 -19.11
CA LEU A 35 9.11 15.63 -19.04
C LEU A 35 9.07 15.20 -17.58
N ARG A 36 8.14 15.78 -16.79
CA ARG A 36 7.86 15.33 -15.44
C ARG A 36 7.35 13.90 -15.54
N ARG A 37 8.22 12.94 -15.20
CA ARG A 37 7.85 11.53 -15.02
C ARG A 37 6.79 11.47 -13.93
N GLU A 38 5.68 10.80 -14.19
CA GLU A 38 4.72 10.50 -13.12
C GLU A 38 5.41 9.60 -12.09
N PRO A 39 5.29 9.93 -10.79
CA PRO A 39 5.95 9.14 -9.76
C PRO A 39 5.40 7.71 -9.76
N LEU A 40 6.24 6.74 -9.41
CA LEU A 40 5.88 5.33 -9.38
C LEU A 40 6.05 4.76 -7.98
N THR A 41 5.29 3.71 -7.69
CA THR A 41 5.53 2.85 -6.53
C THR A 41 6.31 1.64 -7.01
N VAL A 42 7.52 1.47 -6.48
CA VAL A 42 8.35 0.28 -6.71
C VAL A 42 8.09 -0.69 -5.58
N ILE A 43 7.65 -1.91 -5.90
CA ILE A 43 7.56 -3.00 -4.95
C ILE A 43 8.91 -3.71 -4.95
N VAL A 44 9.58 -3.71 -3.81
CA VAL A 44 10.84 -4.43 -3.61
C VAL A 44 10.66 -5.61 -2.67
N GLN A 45 11.24 -6.74 -3.04
CA GLN A 45 11.50 -7.84 -2.11
C GLN A 45 12.90 -7.65 -1.55
N VAL A 46 13.00 -7.51 -0.23
CA VAL A 46 14.27 -7.41 0.48
C VAL A 46 14.48 -8.68 1.28
N SER A 47 15.62 -9.34 1.11
CA SER A 47 15.95 -10.56 1.85
C SER A 47 17.31 -10.47 2.53
N ASN A 48 17.37 -11.04 3.73
CA ASN A 48 18.59 -11.37 4.45
C ASN A 48 18.59 -12.88 4.67
N VAL A 49 19.49 -13.58 3.97
CA VAL A 49 19.61 -15.05 4.03
C VAL A 49 20.85 -15.40 4.82
N ARG A 50 20.67 -16.21 5.87
CA ARG A 50 21.72 -16.74 6.75
C ARG A 50 21.69 -18.27 6.68
N GLU A 51 22.72 -18.93 7.18
CA GLU A 51 22.79 -20.40 7.16
C GLU A 51 21.65 -21.07 7.94
N ASP A 52 21.15 -20.40 8.99
CA ASP A 52 20.16 -20.92 9.94
C ASP A 52 18.80 -20.21 9.88
N ALA A 53 18.69 -19.10 9.16
CA ALA A 53 17.46 -18.30 9.10
C ALA A 53 17.37 -17.44 7.84
N GLU A 54 16.15 -17.20 7.39
CA GLU A 54 15.85 -16.24 6.33
C GLU A 54 14.84 -15.22 6.85
N VAL A 55 15.09 -13.95 6.53
CA VAL A 55 14.18 -12.84 6.80
C VAL A 55 13.92 -12.15 5.49
N HIS A 56 12.64 -11.92 5.17
CA HIS A 56 12.29 -11.14 3.98
C HIS A 56 11.15 -10.16 4.24
N ARG A 57 11.13 -9.08 3.47
CA ARG A 57 10.10 -8.04 3.47
C ARG A 57 9.70 -7.72 2.05
N HIS A 58 8.42 -7.50 1.83
CA HIS A 58 7.89 -6.83 0.65
C HIS A 58 7.57 -5.40 1.03
N ILE A 59 8.14 -4.43 0.31
CA ILE A 59 8.04 -3.02 0.65
C ILE A 59 7.67 -2.25 -0.62
N GLY A 60 6.58 -1.49 -0.56
CA GLY A 60 6.28 -0.49 -1.58
C GLY A 60 6.98 0.82 -1.23
N ILE A 61 7.76 1.37 -2.16
CA ILE A 61 8.49 2.63 -1.97
C ILE A 61 8.21 3.59 -3.12
N ASN A 62 8.19 4.89 -2.83
CA ASN A 62 8.18 5.93 -3.85
C ASN A 62 9.52 5.91 -4.62
N ASP A 63 9.48 5.85 -5.95
CA ASP A 63 10.67 5.83 -6.80
C ASP A 63 11.51 7.13 -6.67
N ALA A 64 10.90 8.21 -6.20
CA ALA A 64 11.55 9.46 -5.87
C ALA A 64 12.22 9.49 -4.47
N LEU A 65 12.26 8.40 -3.72
CA LEU A 65 13.10 8.34 -2.51
C LEU A 65 14.58 8.36 -2.90
N THR A 66 15.40 9.01 -2.09
CA THR A 66 16.85 8.84 -2.13
C THR A 66 17.27 7.54 -1.46
N PHE A 67 18.46 7.01 -1.78
CA PHE A 67 19.00 5.83 -1.10
C PHE A 67 19.23 6.07 0.41
N SER A 68 19.49 7.31 0.83
CA SER A 68 19.53 7.67 2.25
C SER A 68 18.15 7.53 2.92
N GLN A 69 17.06 7.85 2.22
CA GLN A 69 15.71 7.64 2.74
C GLN A 69 15.34 6.16 2.71
N LEU A 70 15.71 5.44 1.64
CA LEU A 70 15.53 3.99 1.56
C LEU A 70 16.25 3.28 2.71
N HIS A 71 17.46 3.69 3.08
CA HIS A 71 18.15 3.18 4.26
C HIS A 71 17.27 3.27 5.52
N ASN A 72 16.65 4.42 5.78
CA ASN A 72 15.78 4.59 6.95
C ASN A 72 14.56 3.66 6.88
N VAL A 73 13.98 3.48 5.69
CA VAL A 73 12.88 2.53 5.47
C VAL A 73 13.32 1.10 5.82
N LEU A 74 14.52 0.69 5.39
CA LEU A 74 15.06 -0.65 5.67
C LEU A 74 15.37 -0.85 7.16
N VAL A 75 15.92 0.16 7.82
CA VAL A 75 16.15 0.15 9.27
C VAL A 75 14.86 -0.11 10.02
N ILE A 76 13.77 0.57 9.66
CA ILE A 76 12.46 0.39 10.28
C ILE A 76 11.89 -1.00 9.95
N CYS A 77 11.85 -1.40 8.67
CA CYS A 77 11.25 -2.67 8.23
C CYS A 77 11.93 -3.92 8.81
N PHE A 78 13.22 -3.85 9.11
CA PHE A 78 13.99 -4.95 9.70
C PHE A 78 14.24 -4.77 11.20
N ASP A 79 13.78 -3.66 11.80
CA ASP A 79 14.03 -3.27 13.19
C ASP A 79 15.54 -3.37 13.50
N LEU A 80 16.34 -2.73 12.64
CA LEU A 80 17.79 -2.72 12.79
C LEU A 80 18.17 -1.81 13.96
N PRO A 81 19.06 -2.27 14.87
CA PRO A 81 19.50 -1.47 16.01
C PRO A 81 20.01 -0.08 15.59
N ALA A 82 19.71 0.94 16.41
CA ALA A 82 20.22 2.30 16.26
C ALA A 82 21.72 2.43 16.63
N GLU A 83 22.54 1.51 16.14
CA GLU A 83 23.99 1.56 16.24
C GLU A 83 24.57 2.36 15.06
N GLU A 84 25.70 3.05 15.25
CA GLU A 84 26.45 3.70 14.16
C GLU A 84 27.16 2.67 13.26
N SER A 85 26.43 1.64 12.85
CA SER A 85 26.92 0.63 11.92
C SER A 85 27.11 1.28 10.55
N PRO A 86 28.28 1.10 9.91
CA PRO A 86 28.49 1.58 8.56
C PRO A 86 27.51 0.89 7.61
N TRP A 87 26.95 1.64 6.68
CA TRP A 87 25.97 1.11 5.73
C TRP A 87 26.20 1.65 4.32
N HIS A 88 26.03 0.79 3.32
CA HIS A 88 26.30 1.09 1.91
C HIS A 88 25.33 0.35 1.00
N PHE A 89 25.05 0.94 -0.16
CA PHE A 89 24.34 0.27 -1.25
C PHE A 89 25.29 0.03 -2.41
N TYR A 90 25.12 -1.08 -3.11
CA TYR A 90 25.91 -1.45 -4.27
C TYR A 90 25.01 -1.85 -5.43
N HIS A 91 25.29 -1.28 -6.60
CA HIS A 91 24.64 -1.70 -7.83
C HIS A 91 25.31 -2.97 -8.36
N LEU A 92 24.50 -3.99 -8.66
CA LEU A 92 24.95 -5.24 -9.27
C LEU A 92 24.78 -5.15 -10.79
N ASP A 93 25.88 -5.21 -11.53
CA ASP A 93 25.80 -5.39 -12.98
C ASP A 93 25.48 -6.85 -13.30
N LYS A 94 24.24 -7.11 -13.76
CA LYS A 94 23.78 -8.44 -14.17
C LYS A 94 24.62 -9.07 -15.28
N ASN A 95 25.37 -8.27 -16.04
CA ASN A 95 26.23 -8.75 -17.13
C ASN A 95 27.66 -9.08 -16.70
N ALA A 96 28.04 -8.76 -15.46
CA ALA A 96 29.34 -9.14 -14.91
C ALA A 96 29.32 -10.61 -14.47
N ASP A 97 30.41 -11.34 -14.72
CA ASP A 97 30.57 -12.71 -14.22
C ASP A 97 30.45 -12.75 -12.69
N LYS A 98 29.92 -13.83 -12.09
CA LYS A 98 29.71 -13.95 -10.62
C LYS A 98 30.97 -13.68 -9.78
N ALA A 99 32.18 -13.92 -10.32
CA ALA A 99 33.44 -13.59 -9.67
C ALA A 99 33.83 -12.11 -9.80
N ALA A 100 33.39 -11.44 -10.86
CA ALA A 100 33.58 -10.01 -11.10
C ALA A 100 32.52 -9.15 -10.38
N GLN A 101 31.29 -9.66 -10.18
CA GLN A 101 30.22 -8.99 -9.43
C GLN A 101 30.65 -8.57 -8.01
N LYS A 102 31.44 -9.40 -7.31
CA LYS A 102 31.99 -9.05 -5.98
C LYS A 102 33.11 -7.99 -6.00
N THR A 103 33.73 -7.75 -7.15
CA THR A 103 34.93 -6.91 -7.27
C THR A 103 34.63 -5.57 -7.97
N GLU A 104 33.56 -5.51 -8.77
CA GLU A 104 33.15 -4.34 -9.55
C GLU A 104 31.81 -3.73 -9.09
N SER A 105 31.24 -4.21 -7.97
CA SER A 105 30.01 -3.63 -7.44
C SER A 105 30.23 -2.14 -7.10
N ARG A 106 29.55 -1.27 -7.86
CA ARG A 106 29.75 0.17 -7.72
C ARG A 106 28.88 0.66 -6.57
N ARG A 107 29.53 1.20 -5.54
CA ARG A 107 28.85 1.86 -4.44
C ARG A 107 27.97 2.98 -4.97
N ILE A 108 26.72 2.98 -4.55
CA ILE A 108 25.72 4.02 -4.86
C ILE A 108 25.91 5.16 -3.85
N ASP A 109 25.99 6.39 -4.33
CA ASP A 109 25.96 7.56 -3.45
C ASP A 109 24.53 7.72 -2.88
N PRO A 110 24.35 7.81 -1.55
CA PRO A 110 23.02 7.84 -0.92
C PRO A 110 22.13 9.01 -1.34
N SER A 111 22.66 10.05 -1.98
CA SER A 111 21.89 11.18 -2.50
C SER A 111 21.16 10.88 -3.81
N HIS A 112 21.51 9.80 -4.52
CA HIS A 112 20.80 9.38 -5.72
C HIS A 112 19.40 8.85 -5.41
N HIS A 113 18.52 8.95 -6.40
CA HIS A 113 17.16 8.46 -6.31
C HIS A 113 17.06 6.97 -6.63
N VAL A 114 16.13 6.29 -5.99
CA VAL A 114 15.78 4.88 -6.24
C VAL A 114 15.46 4.66 -7.71
N ALA A 115 14.72 5.58 -8.33
CA ALA A 115 14.34 5.54 -9.74
C ALA A 115 15.51 5.47 -10.74
N GLU A 116 16.74 5.76 -10.31
CA GLU A 116 17.93 5.68 -11.17
C GLU A 116 18.47 4.24 -11.28
N PHE A 117 18.14 3.36 -10.32
CA PHE A 117 18.68 2.00 -10.21
C PHE A 117 17.59 0.92 -10.19
N LEU A 118 16.46 1.19 -9.54
CA LEU A 118 15.35 0.24 -9.34
C LEU A 118 14.13 0.65 -10.18
N TRP A 119 14.28 0.64 -11.50
CA TRP A 119 13.28 1.19 -12.44
C TRP A 119 12.64 0.13 -13.36
N ARG A 120 13.04 -1.13 -13.19
CA ARG A 120 12.49 -2.31 -13.87
C ARG A 120 12.43 -3.48 -12.91
N GLU A 121 11.49 -4.39 -13.16
CA GLU A 121 11.44 -5.69 -12.52
C GLU A 121 12.78 -6.43 -12.61
N ASP A 122 13.03 -7.26 -11.60
CA ASP A 122 14.24 -8.04 -11.38
C ASP A 122 15.52 -7.21 -11.15
N GLU A 123 15.51 -5.88 -11.22
CA GLU A 123 16.71 -5.09 -10.86
C GLU A 123 17.10 -5.32 -9.41
N VAL A 124 18.41 -5.46 -9.19
CA VAL A 124 18.96 -5.85 -7.89
C VAL A 124 19.96 -4.82 -7.40
N VAL A 125 19.80 -4.43 -6.14
CA VAL A 125 20.77 -3.67 -5.38
C VAL A 125 21.11 -4.44 -4.10
N GLU A 126 22.39 -4.50 -3.75
CA GLU A 126 22.83 -5.01 -2.45
C GLU A 126 22.85 -3.87 -1.44
N PHE A 127 22.40 -4.16 -0.23
CA PHE A 127 22.47 -3.27 0.91
C PHE A 127 23.27 -3.95 2.02
N THR A 128 24.29 -3.26 2.53
CA THR A 128 25.09 -3.74 3.65
C THR A 128 24.85 -2.85 4.87
N TRP A 129 24.64 -3.45 6.03
CA TRP A 129 24.55 -2.75 7.32
C TRP A 129 25.43 -3.48 8.35
N GLY A 130 26.54 -2.84 8.74
CA GLY A 130 27.56 -3.49 9.57
C GLY A 130 28.15 -4.72 8.86
N LEU A 131 27.89 -5.90 9.42
CA LEU A 131 28.32 -7.20 8.87
C LEU A 131 27.20 -7.94 8.12
N TRP A 132 26.04 -7.31 7.95
CA TRP A 132 24.85 -7.93 7.39
C TRP A 132 24.63 -7.49 5.95
N ASP A 133 24.40 -8.47 5.07
CA ASP A 133 24.10 -8.25 3.66
C ASP A 133 22.62 -8.52 3.39
N PHE A 134 22.01 -7.64 2.59
CA PHE A 134 20.62 -7.73 2.16
C PHE A 134 20.57 -7.62 0.63
N SER A 135 19.74 -8.45 -0.01
CA SER A 135 19.43 -8.33 -1.43
C SER A 135 18.12 -7.59 -1.59
N ILE A 136 18.09 -6.54 -2.40
CA ILE A 136 16.88 -5.77 -2.74
C ILE A 136 16.58 -6.03 -4.20
N THR A 137 15.47 -6.70 -4.48
CA THR A 137 15.04 -7.04 -5.84
C THR A 137 13.73 -6.34 -6.14
N VAL A 138 13.61 -5.69 -7.30
CA VAL A 138 12.32 -5.14 -7.76
C VAL A 138 11.40 -6.29 -8.15
N ALA A 139 10.30 -6.44 -7.44
CA ALA A 139 9.27 -7.42 -7.72
C ALA A 139 8.25 -6.89 -8.74
N ASP A 140 7.89 -5.61 -8.65
CA ASP A 140 6.84 -5.00 -9.50
C ASP A 140 6.90 -3.46 -9.45
N ILE A 141 6.26 -2.78 -10.39
CA ILE A 141 6.18 -1.31 -10.47
C ILE A 141 4.79 -0.85 -10.88
N TYR A 142 4.18 -0.01 -10.05
CA TYR A 142 2.83 0.49 -10.25
C TYR A 142 2.79 2.02 -10.43
N PRO A 143 1.83 2.55 -11.23
CA PRO A 143 1.50 3.96 -11.22
C PRO A 143 1.12 4.40 -9.81
N ARG A 144 1.55 5.61 -9.43
CA ARG A 144 1.33 6.14 -8.09
C ARG A 144 0.30 7.27 -8.10
N ASP A 145 -0.60 7.25 -7.14
CA ASP A 145 -1.48 8.37 -6.86
C ASP A 145 -0.95 9.23 -5.70
N LYS A 146 -1.60 10.38 -5.46
CA LYS A 146 -1.20 11.30 -4.39
C LYS A 146 -1.45 10.74 -2.98
N GLY A 147 -2.34 9.76 -2.84
CA GLY A 147 -2.73 9.16 -1.55
C GLY A 147 -1.81 8.03 -1.12
N THR A 148 -0.96 7.52 -2.01
CA THR A 148 -0.06 6.41 -1.69
C THR A 148 1.04 6.87 -0.69
N PRO A 149 1.33 6.12 0.39
CA PRO A 149 2.41 6.43 1.33
C PRO A 149 3.80 6.39 0.70
N GLN A 150 4.75 7.17 1.23
CA GLN A 150 6.13 7.23 0.71
C GLN A 150 6.85 5.87 0.79
N ALA A 151 6.59 5.13 1.87
CA ALA A 151 7.00 3.74 2.02
C ALA A 151 5.92 2.99 2.81
N LEU A 152 5.74 1.71 2.49
CA LEU A 152 4.82 0.82 3.19
C LEU A 152 5.37 -0.60 3.16
N CYS A 153 5.46 -1.26 4.32
CA CYS A 153 5.73 -2.68 4.37
C CYS A 153 4.41 -3.42 4.11
N VAL A 154 4.34 -4.19 3.03
CA VAL A 154 3.11 -4.89 2.62
C VAL A 154 3.07 -6.34 3.10
N GLY A 155 4.20 -6.85 3.57
CA GLY A 155 4.29 -8.19 4.16
C GLY A 155 5.72 -8.63 4.35
N GLY A 156 5.89 -9.83 4.92
CA GLY A 156 7.20 -10.41 5.15
C GLY A 156 7.14 -11.58 6.11
N SER A 157 8.28 -12.23 6.33
CA SER A 157 8.42 -13.27 7.34
C SER A 157 9.83 -13.28 7.93
N GLY A 158 9.96 -13.99 9.06
CA GLY A 158 11.20 -14.05 9.82
C GLY A 158 11.47 -12.78 10.64
N SER A 159 12.30 -12.93 11.67
CA SER A 159 12.74 -11.83 12.53
C SER A 159 14.27 -11.71 12.44
N PHE A 160 14.74 -10.47 12.38
CA PHE A 160 16.16 -10.18 12.49
C PHE A 160 16.63 -10.46 13.93
N PRO A 161 17.90 -10.79 14.20
CA PRO A 161 18.36 -11.06 15.55
C PRO A 161 18.03 -9.93 16.53
N GLY A 162 17.33 -10.27 17.62
CA GLY A 162 16.92 -9.31 18.65
C GLY A 162 15.62 -8.56 18.36
N SER A 163 15.01 -8.74 17.18
CA SER A 163 13.73 -8.10 16.82
C SER A 163 12.56 -9.07 16.77
N LYS A 164 11.36 -8.52 16.64
CA LYS A 164 10.14 -9.25 16.30
C LYS A 164 9.51 -8.61 15.07
N PHE A 165 9.02 -9.43 14.15
CA PHE A 165 8.23 -8.91 13.05
C PHE A 165 6.84 -8.49 13.52
N ASP A 166 6.59 -7.19 13.50
CA ASP A 166 5.29 -6.58 13.77
C ASP A 166 4.98 -5.59 12.64
N LEU A 167 4.17 -6.03 11.69
CA LEU A 167 3.82 -5.26 10.50
C LEU A 167 3.15 -3.93 10.86
N THR A 168 2.26 -3.97 11.85
CA THR A 168 1.50 -2.81 12.32
C THR A 168 2.43 -1.75 12.90
N ALA A 169 3.36 -2.16 13.76
CA ALA A 169 4.33 -1.24 14.37
C ALA A 169 5.26 -0.62 13.30
N ILE A 170 5.75 -1.45 12.37
CA ILE A 170 6.57 -1.01 11.24
C ILE A 170 5.84 0.06 10.42
N ASN A 171 4.59 -0.20 10.03
CA ASN A 171 3.84 0.72 9.19
C ASN A 171 3.42 2.00 9.93
N ALA A 172 3.18 1.92 11.24
CA ALA A 172 2.97 3.11 12.07
C ALA A 172 4.21 4.02 12.08
N GLU A 173 5.40 3.44 12.21
CA GLU A 173 6.66 4.18 12.20
C GLU A 173 6.98 4.76 10.82
N LEU A 174 6.80 3.99 9.74
CA LEU A 174 6.99 4.46 8.36
C LEU A 174 6.04 5.61 7.98
N THR A 175 4.79 5.55 8.47
CA THR A 175 3.78 6.57 8.17
C THR A 175 4.01 7.85 8.97
N GLY A 176 4.42 7.70 10.24
CA GLY A 176 4.68 8.79 11.16
C GLY A 176 3.42 9.39 11.79
N GLN A 177 3.52 9.77 13.07
CA GLN A 177 2.38 10.18 13.89
C GLN A 177 1.60 11.38 13.31
N ALA A 178 2.28 12.37 12.72
CA ALA A 178 1.61 13.55 12.18
C ALA A 178 0.65 13.21 11.03
N VAL A 179 1.03 12.26 10.18
CA VAL A 179 0.19 11.79 9.06
C VAL A 179 -0.98 10.96 9.58
N ILE A 180 -0.73 10.09 10.56
CA ILE A 180 -1.77 9.32 11.25
C ILE A 180 -2.81 10.30 11.83
N ASP A 181 -2.37 11.28 12.61
CA ASP A 181 -3.24 12.26 13.26
C ASP A 181 -4.08 13.03 12.24
N GLU A 182 -3.46 13.49 11.13
CA GLU A 182 -4.13 14.20 10.05
C GLU A 182 -5.23 13.33 9.40
N VAL A 183 -4.91 12.10 9.00
CA VAL A 183 -5.86 11.19 8.35
C VAL A 183 -7.04 10.88 9.27
N LEU A 184 -6.77 10.64 10.56
CA LEU A 184 -7.81 10.36 11.54
C LEU A 184 -8.73 11.57 11.82
N THR A 185 -8.33 12.80 11.47
CA THR A 185 -9.22 13.97 11.58
C THR A 185 -10.41 13.93 10.63
N TYR A 186 -10.29 13.20 9.51
CA TYR A 186 -11.37 13.08 8.53
C TYR A 186 -12.40 12.02 8.91
N LEU A 187 -12.11 11.14 9.87
CA LEU A 187 -13.02 10.07 10.27
C LEU A 187 -14.12 10.57 11.21
N THR A 188 -15.28 9.90 11.14
CA THR A 188 -16.27 9.99 12.22
C THR A 188 -15.68 9.49 13.53
N PRO A 189 -16.14 10.01 14.69
CA PRO A 189 -15.64 9.56 15.98
C PRO A 189 -15.72 8.04 16.20
N PRO A 190 -16.79 7.33 15.79
CA PRO A 190 -16.84 5.88 15.91
C PRO A 190 -15.79 5.15 15.06
N ALA A 191 -15.63 5.50 13.78
CA ALA A 191 -14.63 4.88 12.91
C ALA A 191 -13.19 5.17 13.39
N ARG A 192 -12.93 6.41 13.83
CA ARG A 192 -11.66 6.81 14.45
C ARG A 192 -11.34 5.97 15.69
N SER A 193 -12.34 5.78 16.55
CA SER A 193 -12.21 4.99 17.77
C SER A 193 -11.80 3.55 17.49
N ILE A 194 -12.23 2.94 16.37
CA ILE A 194 -11.78 1.58 16.00
C ILE A 194 -10.27 1.56 15.78
N VAL A 195 -9.75 2.46 14.94
CA VAL A 195 -8.32 2.52 14.62
C VAL A 195 -7.48 2.81 15.87
N GLU A 196 -7.94 3.73 16.72
CA GLU A 196 -7.22 4.09 17.96
C GLU A 196 -7.21 2.96 19.00
N ARG A 197 -8.33 2.23 19.15
CA ARG A 197 -8.46 1.13 20.13
C ARG A 197 -7.77 -0.15 19.67
N SER A 198 -7.91 -0.52 18.41
CA SER A 198 -7.28 -1.72 17.83
C SER A 198 -5.79 -1.53 17.62
N ARG A 199 -5.33 -0.27 17.50
CA ARG A 199 -3.96 0.11 17.11
C ARG A 199 -3.53 -0.43 15.76
N LEU A 200 -4.47 -0.86 14.92
CA LEU A 200 -4.21 -1.32 13.56
C LEU A 200 -3.97 -0.11 12.65
N PHE A 201 -2.75 0.41 12.66
CA PHE A 201 -2.37 1.57 11.83
C PHE A 201 -2.19 1.22 10.35
N ASP A 202 -2.28 -0.06 9.97
CA ASP A 202 -2.36 -0.51 8.56
C ASP A 202 -3.59 0.05 7.83
N PHE A 203 -4.61 0.52 8.56
CA PHE A 203 -5.72 1.27 7.98
C PHE A 203 -5.34 2.66 7.49
N VAL A 204 -4.27 3.29 8.00
CA VAL A 204 -3.93 4.67 7.62
C VAL A 204 -3.60 4.77 6.12
N PRO A 205 -2.76 3.90 5.53
CA PRO A 205 -2.58 3.82 4.07
C PRO A 205 -3.88 3.64 3.29
N LEU A 206 -4.78 2.76 3.76
CA LEU A 206 -6.09 2.56 3.13
C LEU A 206 -6.90 3.86 3.14
N LEU A 207 -6.97 4.54 4.29
CA LEU A 207 -7.72 5.78 4.46
C LEU A 207 -7.13 6.93 3.65
N GLN A 208 -5.81 6.98 3.47
CA GLN A 208 -5.16 7.93 2.57
C GLN A 208 -5.53 7.64 1.10
N ALA A 209 -5.51 6.38 0.69
CA ALA A 209 -5.90 5.97 -0.66
C ALA A 209 -7.39 6.23 -0.94
N LEU A 210 -8.25 6.13 0.08
CA LEU A 210 -9.65 6.52 -0.03
C LEU A 210 -9.81 8.02 -0.28
N ASP A 211 -8.89 8.87 0.16
CA ASP A 211 -8.99 10.34 0.06
C ASP A 211 -10.34 10.85 0.62
N LEU A 212 -10.51 10.73 1.94
CA LEU A 212 -11.74 11.17 2.62
C LEU A 212 -12.00 12.69 2.49
N SER A 213 -10.99 13.48 2.12
CA SER A 213 -11.16 14.92 1.86
C SER A 213 -12.03 15.20 0.62
N ARG A 214 -12.12 14.22 -0.29
CA ARG A 214 -12.84 14.34 -1.56
C ARG A 214 -14.34 14.56 -1.37
N ASN A 215 -14.91 15.49 -2.13
CA ASN A 215 -16.36 15.65 -2.20
C ASN A 215 -17.01 14.51 -2.98
N VAL A 216 -18.11 13.98 -2.44
CA VAL A 216 -18.86 12.85 -3.01
C VAL A 216 -20.30 13.23 -3.33
N GLU A 217 -20.75 12.82 -4.52
CA GLU A 217 -22.10 13.10 -5.02
C GLU A 217 -22.99 11.87 -4.87
N LEU A 218 -23.61 11.73 -3.69
CA LEU A 218 -24.58 10.68 -3.42
C LEU A 218 -26.02 11.18 -3.55
N SER A 219 -26.96 10.29 -3.89
CA SER A 219 -28.38 10.67 -3.85
C SER A 219 -28.83 11.00 -2.43
N THR A 220 -29.85 11.86 -2.29
CA THR A 220 -30.41 12.22 -0.97
C THR A 220 -30.92 11.01 -0.19
N ASP A 221 -31.44 9.99 -0.89
CA ASP A 221 -31.89 8.74 -0.27
C ASP A 221 -30.71 7.95 0.32
N VAL A 222 -29.63 7.79 -0.43
CA VAL A 222 -28.41 7.11 0.05
C VAL A 222 -27.83 7.86 1.25
N ARG A 223 -27.70 9.19 1.19
CA ARG A 223 -27.22 9.99 2.34
C ARG A 223 -28.04 9.77 3.60
N LYS A 224 -29.37 9.77 3.49
CA LYS A 224 -30.27 9.50 4.64
C LYS A 224 -30.09 8.11 5.21
N LYS A 225 -29.90 7.10 4.36
CA LYS A 225 -29.63 5.72 4.79
C LYS A 225 -28.28 5.61 5.49
N LEU A 226 -27.22 6.21 4.95
CA LEU A 226 -25.89 6.21 5.58
C LEU A 226 -25.86 6.98 6.91
N ALA A 227 -26.57 8.11 7.01
CA ALA A 227 -26.64 8.90 8.25
C ALA A 227 -27.36 8.17 9.38
N SER A 228 -27.99 7.04 9.07
CA SER A 228 -28.71 6.20 10.02
C SER A 228 -27.90 5.03 10.55
N LEU A 229 -26.65 4.89 10.10
CA LEU A 229 -25.73 3.82 10.49
C LEU A 229 -24.74 4.29 11.58
N PRO A 230 -24.26 3.39 12.45
CA PRO A 230 -24.78 2.04 12.69
C PRO A 230 -26.20 2.04 13.31
N ARG A 231 -26.92 0.93 13.16
CA ARG A 231 -28.24 0.65 13.76
C ARG A 231 -28.14 -0.10 15.08
N GLU A 232 -27.02 -0.76 15.31
CA GLU A 232 -26.74 -1.55 16.50
C GLU A 232 -26.56 -0.63 17.71
N VAL A 233 -27.09 -1.07 18.85
CA VAL A 233 -27.08 -0.31 20.11
C VAL A 233 -26.07 -0.85 21.13
N THR A 234 -25.52 -2.04 20.88
CA THR A 234 -24.47 -2.64 21.70
C THR A 234 -23.10 -2.18 21.20
N THR A 235 -22.12 -2.07 22.11
CA THR A 235 -20.74 -1.73 21.74
C THR A 235 -20.16 -2.75 20.76
N GLU A 236 -20.38 -4.04 21.02
CA GLU A 236 -19.94 -5.15 20.16
C GLU A 236 -20.52 -5.05 18.74
N GLY A 237 -21.83 -4.81 18.60
CA GLY A 237 -22.47 -4.68 17.29
C GLY A 237 -22.01 -3.43 16.53
N GLN A 238 -21.70 -2.33 17.23
CA GLN A 238 -21.13 -1.14 16.62
C GLN A 238 -19.69 -1.35 16.16
N ASP A 239 -18.88 -2.01 16.98
CA ASP A 239 -17.49 -2.36 16.64
C ASP A 239 -17.46 -3.35 15.45
N ALA A 240 -18.36 -4.34 15.43
CA ALA A 240 -18.55 -5.25 14.31
C ALA A 240 -18.89 -4.51 13.01
N PHE A 241 -19.85 -3.58 13.06
CA PHE A 241 -20.22 -2.78 11.90
C PHE A 241 -19.03 -1.99 11.33
N TRP A 242 -18.29 -1.26 12.17
CA TRP A 242 -17.18 -0.44 11.69
C TRP A 242 -15.99 -1.29 11.23
N SER A 243 -15.77 -2.47 11.83
CA SER A 243 -14.78 -3.44 11.36
C SER A 243 -15.13 -3.95 9.96
N ILE A 244 -16.40 -4.27 9.69
CA ILE A 244 -16.88 -4.64 8.36
C ILE A 244 -16.74 -3.49 7.37
N VAL A 245 -17.05 -2.25 7.77
CA VAL A 245 -16.89 -1.08 6.88
C VAL A 245 -15.42 -0.93 6.46
N LEU A 246 -14.47 -1.07 7.39
CA LEU A 246 -13.05 -1.01 7.09
C LEU A 246 -12.62 -2.18 6.19
N GLY A 247 -13.06 -3.40 6.49
CA GLY A 247 -12.80 -4.58 5.65
C GLY A 247 -13.34 -4.42 4.22
N LEU A 248 -14.59 -3.96 4.06
CA LEU A 248 -15.20 -3.71 2.75
C LEU A 248 -14.49 -2.60 1.97
N ALA A 249 -13.99 -1.58 2.67
CA ALA A 249 -13.29 -0.46 2.05
C ALA A 249 -11.94 -0.85 1.45
N CYS A 250 -11.35 -1.99 1.86
CA CYS A 250 -10.16 -2.56 1.23
C CYS A 250 -10.39 -2.97 -0.24
N MET A 251 -11.64 -3.16 -0.68
CA MET A 251 -12.00 -3.57 -2.05
C MET A 251 -11.29 -4.85 -2.52
N GLY A 252 -10.98 -5.75 -1.58
CA GLY A 252 -10.29 -7.02 -1.81
C GLY A 252 -11.21 -8.20 -2.10
N SER A 253 -10.64 -9.41 -2.07
CA SER A 253 -11.41 -10.66 -2.10
C SER A 253 -12.22 -10.84 -0.82
N GLU A 254 -13.26 -11.69 -0.85
CA GLU A 254 -14.07 -12.00 0.33
C GLU A 254 -13.22 -12.55 1.50
N GLU A 255 -12.23 -13.38 1.18
CA GLU A 255 -11.26 -13.92 2.15
C GLU A 255 -10.46 -12.80 2.84
N LEU A 256 -9.93 -11.84 2.07
CA LEU A 256 -9.19 -10.71 2.63
C LEU A 256 -10.08 -9.81 3.48
N MET A 257 -11.28 -9.50 2.98
CA MET A 257 -12.24 -8.67 3.72
C MET A 257 -12.65 -9.33 5.04
N GLY A 258 -12.87 -10.65 5.02
CA GLY A 258 -13.17 -11.45 6.22
C GLY A 258 -12.02 -11.47 7.21
N ALA A 259 -10.79 -11.71 6.75
CA ALA A 259 -9.60 -11.70 7.59
C ALA A 259 -9.38 -10.33 8.26
N VAL A 260 -9.45 -9.23 7.49
CA VAL A 260 -9.34 -7.87 8.05
C VAL A 260 -10.41 -7.61 9.11
N THR A 261 -11.65 -8.04 8.85
CA THR A 261 -12.76 -7.87 9.79
C THR A 261 -12.51 -8.63 11.10
N ALA A 262 -12.13 -9.91 11.01
CA ALA A 262 -11.85 -10.77 12.17
C ALA A 262 -10.67 -10.25 13.00
N THR A 263 -9.54 -9.95 12.36
CA THR A 263 -8.36 -9.37 13.02
C THR A 263 -8.67 -8.04 13.71
N THR A 264 -9.56 -7.22 13.14
CA THR A 264 -9.98 -5.97 13.78
C THR A 264 -10.76 -6.23 15.05
N MET A 265 -11.72 -7.17 15.02
CA MET A 265 -12.52 -7.54 16.18
C MET A 265 -11.66 -8.16 17.30
N GLU A 266 -10.74 -9.05 16.93
CA GLU A 266 -9.77 -9.64 17.86
C GLU A 266 -8.92 -8.56 18.53
N ALA A 267 -8.36 -7.62 17.74
CA ALA A 267 -7.54 -6.52 18.26
C ALA A 267 -8.33 -5.56 19.18
N LEU A 268 -9.65 -5.47 19.01
CA LEU A 268 -10.54 -4.73 19.92
C LEU A 268 -10.86 -5.51 21.21
N GLY A 269 -10.46 -6.78 21.28
CA GLY A 269 -10.68 -7.69 22.41
C GLY A 269 -11.98 -8.48 22.32
N TRP A 270 -12.64 -8.51 21.17
CA TRP A 270 -13.84 -9.32 20.96
C TRP A 270 -13.44 -10.74 20.54
N ILE A 271 -13.75 -11.70 21.40
CA ILE A 271 -13.56 -13.13 21.20
C ILE A 271 -14.86 -13.84 21.58
N SER A 272 -15.07 -15.05 21.08
CA SER A 272 -16.21 -15.87 21.45
C SER A 272 -16.20 -16.26 22.94
N ASP A 273 -17.35 -16.72 23.45
CA ASP A 273 -17.48 -17.19 24.84
C ASP A 273 -16.54 -18.37 25.18
N ASP A 274 -16.15 -19.15 24.18
CA ASP A 274 -15.20 -20.26 24.31
C ASP A 274 -13.73 -19.82 24.26
N GLY A 275 -13.48 -18.51 24.06
CA GLY A 275 -12.14 -17.91 23.99
C GLY A 275 -11.48 -17.98 22.61
N GLU A 276 -12.21 -18.46 21.60
CA GLU A 276 -11.75 -18.55 20.20
C GLU A 276 -12.02 -17.24 19.44
N GLU A 277 -11.25 -16.99 18.39
CA GLU A 277 -11.44 -15.87 17.46
C GLU A 277 -12.83 -15.93 16.80
N LEU A 278 -13.48 -14.77 16.67
CA LEU A 278 -14.75 -14.65 15.97
C LEU A 278 -14.55 -14.82 14.46
N THR A 279 -15.37 -15.64 13.83
CA THR A 279 -15.40 -15.78 12.37
C THR A 279 -16.03 -14.56 11.71
N ALA A 280 -15.70 -14.32 10.44
CA ALA A 280 -16.32 -13.25 9.68
C ALA A 280 -17.86 -13.37 9.67
N GLU A 281 -18.40 -14.58 9.47
CA GLU A 281 -19.85 -14.82 9.44
C GLU A 281 -20.54 -14.39 10.74
N GLU A 282 -19.98 -14.76 11.90
CA GLU A 282 -20.51 -14.34 13.21
C GLU A 282 -20.50 -12.81 13.37
N ILE A 283 -19.42 -12.14 12.94
CA ILE A 283 -19.30 -10.68 13.00
C ILE A 283 -20.34 -10.00 12.09
N TRP A 284 -20.63 -10.56 10.92
CA TRP A 284 -21.68 -10.07 10.03
C TRP A 284 -23.07 -10.18 10.65
N GLU A 285 -23.34 -11.26 11.40
CA GLU A 285 -24.61 -11.45 12.11
C GLU A 285 -24.81 -10.43 13.24
N MET A 286 -23.74 -10.05 13.95
CA MET A 286 -23.77 -9.06 15.04
C MET A 286 -24.28 -7.68 14.61
N CYS A 287 -24.17 -7.34 13.32
CA CYS A 287 -24.62 -6.06 12.77
C CYS A 287 -25.51 -6.18 11.52
N GLY A 288 -26.34 -7.23 11.51
CA GLY A 288 -27.27 -7.54 10.40
C GLY A 288 -28.20 -6.39 10.00
N ALA A 289 -28.62 -5.54 10.94
CA ALA A 289 -29.50 -4.41 10.66
C ALA A 289 -28.78 -3.33 9.83
N SER A 290 -27.54 -3.02 10.17
CA SER A 290 -26.71 -2.08 9.41
C SER A 290 -26.23 -2.64 8.08
N THR A 291 -25.79 -3.90 8.04
CA THR A 291 -25.29 -4.52 6.81
C THR A 291 -26.39 -4.69 5.76
N SER A 292 -27.64 -4.92 6.19
CA SER A 292 -28.81 -4.89 5.30
C SER A 292 -28.99 -3.51 4.63
N VAL A 293 -28.80 -2.42 5.38
CA VAL A 293 -28.86 -1.06 4.83
C VAL A 293 -27.69 -0.80 3.88
N LEU A 294 -26.47 -1.25 4.21
CA LEU A 294 -25.30 -1.16 3.31
C LEU A 294 -25.55 -1.89 1.98
N ALA A 295 -26.09 -3.10 2.01
CA ALA A 295 -26.47 -3.83 0.80
C ALA A 295 -27.53 -3.07 0.00
N SER A 296 -28.52 -2.45 0.67
CA SER A 296 -29.59 -1.69 0.01
C SER A 296 -29.12 -0.43 -0.73
N VAL A 297 -27.95 0.12 -0.38
CA VAL A 297 -27.33 1.25 -1.09
C VAL A 297 -26.25 0.81 -2.08
N GLY A 298 -26.06 -0.50 -2.26
CA GLY A 298 -25.09 -1.06 -3.18
C GLY A 298 -23.65 -1.11 -2.65
N ALA A 299 -23.42 -1.00 -1.34
CA ALA A 299 -22.07 -1.04 -0.77
C ALA A 299 -21.46 -2.46 -0.78
N CYS A 300 -22.30 -3.49 -0.71
CA CYS A 300 -21.90 -4.91 -0.66
C CYS A 300 -23.03 -5.83 -1.16
N GLY A 301 -22.71 -7.14 -1.25
CA GLY A 301 -23.65 -8.19 -1.65
C GLY A 301 -23.81 -8.34 -3.18
N PRO A 302 -24.76 -9.20 -3.63
CA PRO A 302 -24.90 -9.58 -5.04
C PRO A 302 -25.24 -8.42 -5.99
N ASN A 303 -25.83 -7.35 -5.47
CA ASN A 303 -26.21 -6.15 -6.21
C ASN A 303 -25.29 -4.96 -5.89
N ALA A 304 -24.05 -5.23 -5.47
CA ALA A 304 -23.09 -4.19 -5.18
C ALA A 304 -22.84 -3.30 -6.42
N ALA A 305 -22.71 -2.00 -6.19
CA ALA A 305 -22.39 -1.04 -7.23
C ALA A 305 -20.98 -1.26 -7.80
N ALA A 306 -20.63 -0.54 -8.86
CA ALA A 306 -19.28 -0.59 -9.40
C ALA A 306 -18.25 -0.13 -8.34
N PRO A 307 -17.00 -0.60 -8.40
CA PRO A 307 -16.00 -0.31 -7.37
C PRO A 307 -15.86 1.18 -7.04
N VAL A 308 -15.86 2.05 -8.05
CA VAL A 308 -15.73 3.51 -7.86
C VAL A 308 -16.91 4.09 -7.08
N ASP A 309 -18.14 3.66 -7.37
CA ASP A 309 -19.34 4.14 -6.67
C ASP A 309 -19.37 3.66 -5.22
N ARG A 310 -18.90 2.44 -4.97
CA ARG A 310 -18.74 1.89 -3.61
C ARG A 310 -17.75 2.71 -2.79
N LEU A 311 -16.64 3.14 -3.39
CA LEU A 311 -15.68 4.02 -2.71
C LEU A 311 -16.33 5.33 -2.25
N ASP A 312 -17.22 5.92 -3.05
CA ASP A 312 -17.94 7.14 -2.65
C ASP A 312 -18.92 6.91 -1.49
N ILE A 313 -19.54 5.72 -1.43
CA ILE A 313 -20.34 5.31 -0.27
C ILE A 313 -19.47 5.21 0.99
N PHE A 314 -18.33 4.52 0.91
CA PHE A 314 -17.43 4.36 2.07
C PHE A 314 -16.79 5.69 2.50
N ARG A 315 -16.42 6.56 1.56
CA ARG A 315 -15.97 7.93 1.85
C ARG A 315 -17.01 8.70 2.66
N ALA A 316 -18.27 8.70 2.19
CA ALA A 316 -19.35 9.41 2.88
C ALA A 316 -19.63 8.83 4.27
N LEU A 317 -19.59 7.50 4.41
CA LEU A 317 -19.85 6.82 5.66
C LEU A 317 -18.73 7.05 6.68
N LEU A 318 -17.47 6.85 6.28
CA LEU A 318 -16.29 6.99 7.13
C LEU A 318 -16.05 8.43 7.57
N ARG A 319 -16.34 9.42 6.70
CA ARG A 319 -16.25 10.84 7.05
C ARG A 319 -17.44 11.35 7.87
N GLY A 320 -18.56 10.65 7.78
CA GLY A 320 -19.84 11.12 8.27
C GLY A 320 -20.55 11.88 7.17
N VAL A 321 -21.86 11.68 7.11
CA VAL A 321 -22.66 12.21 6.02
C VAL A 321 -22.76 13.72 6.16
N GLY A 322 -22.06 14.44 5.27
CA GLY A 322 -22.17 15.89 5.09
C GLY A 322 -23.45 16.33 4.40
#